data_AF-A0A2V7WWQ7-F1
#
_entry.id   AF-A0A2V7WWQ7-F1
#
_cell.length_a   1.000
_cell.length_b   1.000
_cell.length_c   1.000
_cell.angle_alpha   90.00
_cell.angle_beta   90.00
_cell.angle_gamma   90.00
#
_symmetry.space_group_name_H-M   'P 1'
#
loop_
_entity.id
_entity.type
_entity.pdbx_description
1 polymer ?
#
loop_
_entity_poly.entity_id
_entity_poly.type
_entity_poly.pdbx_seq_one_letter_code
_entity_poly.pdbx_strand_id
1 'polypeptide(L)'
;MIDKVQGFGGRLEEMDPTGLVAAFGIEPTEDPARLAALAAMAIAKAAERARRHENGGAARARLALHLQPALVGAVGGAVVIDAASKAATSATLQDLLQRAAPEEILVSAAATPFLERRFELESAA
;
A
#
# COMPACT_ATOMS: atom_id res chain seq x y z
N MET A 1 -3.54 11.96 1.96
CA MET A 1 -3.26 10.51 1.83
C MET A 1 -2.18 10.07 2.80
N ILE A 2 -1.08 10.83 2.91
CA ILE A 2 0.01 10.60 3.88
C ILE A 2 -0.52 10.45 5.32
N ASP A 3 -1.40 11.36 5.78
CA ASP A 3 -1.98 11.29 7.12
C ASP A 3 -2.75 9.99 7.38
N LYS A 4 -3.32 9.38 6.34
CA LYS A 4 -3.98 8.07 6.47
C LYS A 4 -2.95 6.97 6.64
N VAL A 5 -1.90 6.95 5.83
CA VAL A 5 -0.79 5.98 5.98
C VAL A 5 -0.24 6.02 7.41
N GLN A 6 0.12 7.22 7.90
CA GLN A 6 0.66 7.39 9.24
C GLN A 6 -0.35 7.03 10.33
N GLY A 7 -1.62 7.39 10.16
CA GLY A 7 -2.69 7.04 11.10
C GLY A 7 -2.95 5.54 11.27
N PHE A 8 -2.52 4.72 10.32
CA PHE A 8 -2.58 3.25 10.40
C PHE A 8 -1.22 2.62 10.78
N GLY A 9 -0.23 3.40 11.18
CA GLY A 9 1.10 2.91 11.54
C GLY A 9 2.00 2.57 10.34
N GLY A 10 1.64 3.04 9.14
CA GLY A 10 2.49 2.93 7.96
C GLY A 10 3.54 4.04 7.93
N ARG A 11 4.71 3.72 7.37
CA ARG A 11 5.78 4.69 7.12
C ARG A 11 5.89 4.97 5.62
N LEU A 12 5.99 6.25 5.28
CA LEU A 12 6.25 6.67 3.90
C LEU A 12 7.69 6.29 3.53
N GLU A 13 7.86 5.50 2.48
CA GLU A 13 9.17 5.10 1.97
C GLU A 13 9.56 5.93 0.75
N GLU A 14 8.60 6.18 -0.14
CA GLU A 14 8.84 6.88 -1.40
C GLU A 14 7.64 7.74 -1.76
N MET A 15 7.89 8.84 -2.46
CA MET A 15 6.88 9.73 -3.00
C MET A 15 7.37 10.30 -4.31
N ASP A 16 6.50 10.29 -5.30
CA ASP A 16 6.73 10.88 -6.61
C ASP A 16 5.46 11.64 -7.07
N PRO A 17 5.49 12.37 -8.20
CA PRO A 17 4.33 13.12 -8.67
C PRO A 17 3.09 12.27 -9.00
N THR A 18 3.27 10.97 -9.19
CA THR A 18 2.23 10.01 -9.59
C THR A 18 1.73 9.15 -8.45
N GLY A 19 2.43 9.10 -7.31
CA GLY A 19 2.05 8.27 -6.19
C GLY A 19 2.98 8.29 -4.99
N LEU A 20 2.76 7.34 -4.10
CA LEU A 20 3.58 7.11 -2.92
C LEU A 20 3.69 5.62 -2.64
N VAL A 21 4.78 5.23 -1.98
CA VAL A 21 4.97 3.89 -1.44
C VAL A 21 5.04 3.98 0.08
N ALA A 22 4.27 3.14 0.75
CA ALA A 22 4.25 3.05 2.19
C ALA A 22 4.54 1.61 2.64
N ALA A 23 5.34 1.48 3.69
CA ALA A 23 5.65 0.20 4.31
C ALA A 23 4.97 0.09 5.69
N PHE A 24 4.52 -1.11 6.03
CA PHE A 24 3.87 -1.45 7.29
C PHE A 24 4.65 -2.59 7.95
N GLY A 25 4.71 -2.60 9.28
CA GLY A 25 5.42 -3.64 10.03
C GLY A 25 6.93 -3.45 10.15
N ILE A 26 7.44 -2.25 9.87
CA ILE A 26 8.84 -1.88 10.14
C ILE A 26 9.06 -1.77 11.65
N GLU A 27 8.10 -1.18 12.36
CA GLU A 27 8.02 -1.24 13.80
C GLU A 27 7.12 -2.42 14.23
N PRO A 28 7.40 -3.07 15.37
CA PRO A 28 6.58 -4.18 15.86
C PRO A 28 5.12 -3.74 16.03
N THR A 29 4.23 -4.34 15.26
CA THR A 29 2.78 -4.14 15.36
C THR A 29 2.05 -5.46 15.20
N GLU A 30 0.89 -5.56 15.83
CA GLU A 30 -0.03 -6.66 15.58
C GLU A 30 -0.63 -6.50 14.18
N ASP A 31 -0.46 -7.55 13.37
CA ASP A 31 -1.11 -7.71 12.06
C ASP A 31 -0.89 -6.52 11.08
N PRO A 32 0.36 -6.26 10.65
CA PRO A 32 0.68 -5.17 9.73
C PRO A 32 -0.01 -5.30 8.37
N ALA A 33 -0.29 -6.53 7.91
CA ALA A 33 -1.01 -6.78 6.67
C ALA A 33 -2.43 -6.20 6.73
N ARG A 34 -3.14 -6.44 7.83
CA ARG A 34 -4.47 -5.87 8.07
C ARG A 34 -4.44 -4.35 8.13
N LEU A 35 -3.45 -3.76 8.79
CA LEU A 35 -3.31 -2.31 8.87
C LEU A 35 -3.05 -1.68 7.49
N ALA A 36 -2.20 -2.31 6.67
CA ALA A 36 -1.96 -1.88 5.30
C ALA A 36 -3.24 -1.92 4.45
N ALA A 37 -4.02 -3.01 4.56
CA ALA A 37 -5.30 -3.15 3.85
C ALA A 37 -6.33 -2.10 4.30
N LEU A 38 -6.47 -1.86 5.61
CA LEU A 38 -7.37 -0.82 6.13
C LEU A 38 -6.94 0.58 5.67
N ALA A 39 -5.63 0.85 5.63
CA ALA A 39 -5.11 2.10 5.09
C ALA A 39 -5.46 2.28 3.61
N ALA A 40 -5.28 1.23 2.80
CA ALA A 40 -5.64 1.25 1.38
C ALA A 40 -7.14 1.53 1.19
N MET A 41 -8.03 0.84 1.92
CA MET A 41 -9.47 1.09 1.86
C MET A 41 -9.84 2.52 2.30
N ALA A 42 -9.22 3.03 3.37
CA ALA A 42 -9.46 4.39 3.83
C ALA A 42 -9.00 5.45 2.81
N ILE A 43 -7.89 5.18 2.12
CA ILE A 43 -7.38 6.01 1.02
C ILE A 43 -8.33 5.96 -0.19
N ALA A 44 -8.77 4.77 -0.62
CA ALA A 44 -9.73 4.60 -1.70
C ALA A 44 -11.01 5.41 -1.44
N LYS A 45 -11.57 5.27 -0.23
CA LYS A 45 -12.77 6.00 0.18
C LYS A 45 -12.55 7.52 0.27
N ALA A 46 -11.34 7.96 0.61
CA ALA A 46 -11.01 9.38 0.61
C ALA A 46 -10.89 9.94 -0.82
N ALA A 47 -10.27 9.19 -1.73
CA ALA A 47 -10.16 9.55 -3.14
C ALA A 47 -11.54 9.62 -3.81
N GLU A 48 -12.39 8.62 -3.58
CA GLU A 48 -13.78 8.60 -4.03
C GLU A 48 -14.55 9.85 -3.59
N ARG A 49 -14.44 10.24 -2.31
CA ARG A 49 -15.07 11.46 -1.78
C ARG A 49 -14.55 12.72 -2.46
N ALA A 50 -13.23 12.87 -2.61
CA ALA A 50 -12.64 14.02 -3.28
C ALA A 50 -13.18 14.18 -4.71
N ARG A 51 -13.28 13.07 -5.45
CA ARG A 51 -13.84 13.05 -6.81
C ARG A 51 -15.30 13.53 -6.88
N ARG A 52 -16.12 13.15 -5.90
CA ARG A 52 -17.52 13.59 -5.81
C ARG A 52 -17.64 15.09 -5.54
N HIS A 53 -16.74 15.66 -4.75
CA HIS A 53 -16.74 17.09 -4.42
C HIS A 53 -16.18 17.97 -5.55
N GLU A 54 -15.24 17.46 -6.34
CA GLU A 54 -14.55 18.22 -7.40
C GLU A 54 -15.16 18.02 -8.80
N ASN A 55 -16.44 17.63 -8.91
CA ASN A 55 -17.11 17.33 -10.19
C ASN A 55 -16.29 16.40 -11.11
N GLY A 56 -15.57 15.42 -10.54
CA GLY A 56 -14.78 14.45 -11.29
C GLY A 56 -13.36 14.89 -11.68
N GLY A 57 -12.88 16.06 -11.22
CA GLY A 57 -11.52 16.54 -11.49
C GLY A 57 -10.39 15.74 -10.82
N ALA A 58 -10.66 15.09 -9.68
CA ALA A 58 -9.66 14.25 -9.02
C ALA A 58 -9.39 12.93 -9.78
N ALA A 59 -8.10 12.58 -9.85
CA ALA A 59 -7.63 11.34 -10.45
C ALA A 59 -8.23 10.12 -9.74
N ARG A 60 -8.55 9.08 -10.51
CA ARG A 60 -8.95 7.78 -9.96
C ARG A 60 -7.72 7.08 -9.39
N ALA A 61 -7.74 6.81 -8.08
CA ALA A 61 -6.64 6.13 -7.42
C ALA A 61 -6.57 4.65 -7.84
N ARG A 62 -5.36 4.15 -8.07
CA ARG A 62 -5.07 2.71 -8.16
C ARG A 62 -4.21 2.36 -6.96
N LEU A 63 -4.52 1.24 -6.30
CA LEU A 63 -3.83 0.83 -5.08
C LEU A 63 -3.34 -0.60 -5.24
N ALA A 64 -2.18 -0.89 -4.67
CA ALA A 64 -1.59 -2.22 -4.69
C ALA A 64 -1.00 -2.55 -3.32
N LEU A 65 -1.14 -3.82 -2.91
CA LEU A 65 -0.58 -4.35 -1.68
C LEU A 65 0.29 -5.57 -2.00
N HIS A 66 1.52 -5.56 -1.50
CA HIS A 66 2.43 -6.69 -1.56
C HIS A 66 3.04 -6.95 -0.20
N LEU A 67 3.21 -8.24 0.13
CA LEU A 67 3.87 -8.70 1.33
C LEU A 67 5.10 -9.52 0.94
N GLN A 68 6.22 -9.23 1.60
CA GLN A 68 7.43 -10.03 1.54
C GLN A 68 8.25 -9.85 2.84
N PRO A 69 9.08 -10.83 3.21
CA PRO A 69 10.19 -10.59 4.13
C PRO A 69 11.16 -9.55 3.54
N ALA A 70 11.66 -8.64 4.36
CA ALA A 70 12.66 -7.66 3.95
C ALA A 70 13.68 -7.47 5.07
N LEU A 71 14.95 -7.19 4.71
CA LEU A 71 15.96 -6.87 5.70
C LEU A 71 15.76 -5.42 6.14
N VAL A 72 15.63 -5.24 7.45
CA VAL A 72 15.50 -3.93 8.08
C VAL A 72 16.73 -3.67 8.93
N GLY A 73 17.47 -2.62 8.62
CA GLY A 73 18.66 -2.19 9.35
C GLY A 73 18.44 -0.88 10.10
N ALA A 74 19.26 -0.63 11.12
CA ALA A 74 19.34 0.67 11.77
C ALA A 74 20.70 1.32 11.41
N VAL A 75 20.68 2.46 10.72
CA VAL A 75 21.87 3.19 10.27
C VAL A 75 21.74 4.65 10.70
N GLY A 76 22.64 5.12 11.57
CA GLY A 76 22.64 6.52 12.03
C GLY A 76 21.34 6.96 12.72
N GLY A 77 20.64 6.04 13.39
CA GLY A 77 19.34 6.30 14.02
C GLY A 77 18.14 6.21 13.06
N ALA A 78 18.37 6.03 11.76
CA ALA A 78 17.32 5.78 10.79
C ALA A 78 17.10 4.27 10.60
N VAL A 79 15.84 3.85 10.52
CA VAL A 79 15.48 2.48 10.17
C VAL A 79 15.30 2.38 8.65
N VAL A 80 16.04 1.50 8.00
CA VAL A 80 16.14 1.40 6.54
C VAL A 80 15.79 0.00 6.07
N ILE A 81 14.91 -0.12 5.07
CA ILE A 81 14.70 -1.37 4.34
C ILE A 81 15.83 -1.50 3.31
N ASP A 82 16.44 -2.68 3.21
CA ASP A 82 17.52 -2.94 2.28
C ASP A 82 17.10 -2.65 0.81
N ALA A 83 18.07 -2.23 0.01
CA ALA A 83 17.81 -1.77 -1.35
C ALA A 83 17.29 -2.88 -2.28
N ALA A 84 17.66 -4.14 -2.03
CA ALA A 84 17.24 -5.26 -2.88
C ALA A 84 15.76 -5.58 -2.65
N SER A 85 15.32 -5.67 -1.39
CA SER A 85 13.89 -5.82 -1.07
C SER A 85 13.07 -4.63 -1.54
N LYS A 86 13.58 -3.39 -1.42
CA LYS A 86 12.89 -2.21 -1.98
C LYS A 86 12.68 -2.32 -3.49
N ALA A 87 13.74 -2.64 -4.24
CA ALA A 87 13.65 -2.78 -5.69
C ALA A 87 12.68 -3.90 -6.12
N ALA A 88 12.76 -5.07 -5.48
CA ALA A 88 11.86 -6.20 -5.75
C ALA A 88 10.39 -5.88 -5.42
N THR A 89 10.15 -5.20 -4.29
CA THR A 89 8.81 -4.73 -3.89
C THR A 89 8.26 -3.74 -4.91
N SER A 90 9.07 -2.75 -5.30
CA SER A 90 8.67 -1.72 -6.25
C SER A 90 8.26 -2.32 -7.59
N ALA A 91 9.05 -3.25 -8.14
CA ALA A 91 8.71 -3.94 -9.38
C ALA A 91 7.36 -4.67 -9.29
N THR A 92 7.13 -5.40 -8.19
CA THR A 92 5.87 -6.13 -7.97
C THR A 92 4.68 -5.17 -7.84
N LEU A 93 4.83 -4.07 -7.11
CA LEU A 93 3.78 -3.06 -6.96
C LEU A 93 3.47 -2.39 -8.29
N GLN A 94 4.48 -2.08 -9.12
CA GLN A 94 4.28 -1.54 -10.45
C GLN A 94 3.49 -2.49 -11.35
N ASP A 95 3.85 -3.78 -11.36
CA ASP A 95 3.13 -4.81 -12.13
C ASP A 95 1.67 -4.98 -11.68
N LEU A 96 1.39 -4.83 -10.38
CA LEU A 96 0.03 -4.80 -9.85
C LEU A 96 -0.70 -3.53 -10.33
N LEU A 97 -0.10 -2.34 -10.17
CA LEU A 97 -0.72 -1.07 -10.54
C LEU A 97 -0.99 -0.93 -12.05
N GLN A 98 -0.19 -1.58 -12.90
CA GLN A 98 -0.42 -1.63 -14.35
C GLN A 98 -1.68 -2.43 -14.71
N ARG A 99 -2.02 -3.46 -13.93
CA ARG A 99 -3.22 -4.29 -14.13
C ARG A 99 -4.45 -3.75 -13.42
N ALA A 100 -4.23 -3.04 -12.29
CA ALA A 100 -5.31 -2.49 -11.49
C ALA A 100 -6.18 -1.52 -12.30
N ALA A 101 -7.47 -1.81 -12.37
CA ALA A 101 -8.46 -0.88 -12.87
C ALA A 101 -8.53 0.36 -11.95
N PRO A 102 -9.00 1.51 -12.46
CA PRO A 102 -9.22 2.67 -11.62
C PRO A 102 -10.16 2.35 -10.45
N GLU A 103 -9.80 2.80 -9.24
CA GLU A 103 -10.53 2.54 -7.98
C GLU A 103 -10.42 1.10 -7.45
N GLU A 104 -9.58 0.27 -8.07
CA GLU A 104 -9.28 -1.09 -7.62
C GLU A 104 -8.09 -1.13 -6.63
N ILE A 105 -8.17 -2.09 -5.71
CA ILE A 105 -7.08 -2.47 -4.81
C ILE A 105 -6.62 -3.87 -5.19
N LEU A 106 -5.48 -3.99 -5.87
CA LEU A 106 -4.92 -5.30 -6.17
C LEU A 106 -3.99 -5.78 -5.05
N VAL A 107 -4.09 -7.05 -4.71
CA VAL A 107 -3.21 -7.71 -3.74
C VAL A 107 -2.36 -8.75 -4.44
N SER A 108 -1.07 -8.81 -4.11
CA SER A 108 -0.21 -9.90 -4.58
C SER A 108 -0.67 -11.24 -3.98
N ALA A 109 -0.42 -12.35 -4.68
CA ALA A 109 -0.69 -13.69 -4.14
C ALA A 109 0.01 -13.95 -2.79
N ALA A 110 1.19 -13.35 -2.57
CA ALA A 110 1.91 -13.45 -1.30
C ALA A 110 1.17 -12.78 -0.13
N ALA A 111 0.30 -11.81 -0.39
CA ALA A 111 -0.50 -11.12 0.63
C ALA A 111 -1.82 -11.85 0.93
N THR A 112 -2.32 -12.68 0.03
CA THR A 112 -3.63 -13.36 0.14
C THR A 112 -3.82 -14.12 1.46
N PRO A 113 -2.91 -15.01 1.90
CA PRO A 113 -3.12 -15.78 3.13
C PRO A 113 -3.21 -14.92 4.40
N PHE A 114 -2.65 -13.71 4.35
CA PHE A 114 -2.66 -12.77 5.47
C PHE A 114 -3.94 -11.95 5.53
N LEU A 115 -4.70 -11.90 4.43
CA LEU A 115 -5.88 -11.04 4.27
C LEU A 115 -7.20 -11.84 4.17
N GLU A 116 -7.19 -13.03 3.57
CA GLU A 116 -8.40 -13.81 3.25
C GLU A 116 -9.27 -14.15 4.48
N ARG A 117 -8.70 -14.15 5.68
CA ARG A 117 -9.45 -14.41 6.92
C ARG A 117 -10.28 -13.21 7.40
N ARG A 118 -9.97 -12.00 6.91
CA ARG A 118 -10.50 -10.73 7.43
C ARG A 118 -11.08 -9.83 6.34
N PHE A 119 -10.77 -10.12 5.09
CA PHE A 119 -11.21 -9.39 3.93
C PHE A 119 -11.76 -10.38 2.90
N GLU A 120 -12.82 -9.97 2.21
CA GLU A 120 -13.29 -10.66 1.03
C GLU A 120 -12.32 -10.36 -0.11
N LEU A 121 -11.76 -11.41 -0.71
CA LEU A 121 -10.82 -11.32 -1.82
C LEU A 121 -11.45 -11.99 -3.04
N GLU A 122 -11.38 -11.30 -4.17
CA GLU A 122 -11.82 -11.80 -5.46
C GLU A 122 -10.61 -11.99 -6.38
N SER A 123 -10.70 -12.94 -7.30
CA SER A 123 -9.69 -13.07 -8.35
C SER A 123 -9.74 -11.87 -9.27
N ALA A 124 -8.60 -11.21 -9.46
CA ALA A 124 -8.48 -10.17 -10.48
C ALA A 124 -8.81 -10.73 -11.87
N ALA A 125 -9.57 -9.96 -12.65
CA ALA A 125 -10.00 -10.32 -14.00
C ALA A 125 -8.86 -10.25 -15.04
#